data_AF-A0A4R2LKV8-F1
#
_entry.id   AF-A0A4R2LKV8-F1
#
_cell.length_a   1.000
_cell.length_b   1.000
_cell.length_c   1.000
_cell.angle_alpha   90.00
_cell.angle_beta   90.00
_cell.angle_gamma   90.00
#
_symmetry.space_group_name_H-M   'P 1'
#
loop_
_entity.id
_entity.type
_entity.pdbx_description
1 polymer ?
#
loop_
_entity_poly.entity_id
_entity_poly.type
_entity_poly.pdbx_seq_one_letter_code
_entity_poly.pdbx_strand_id
1 'polypeptide(L)'
;MSDKIQTVDVEKIMEEIRKNIEARGVSEEVLGFNEVDSSTEIRNGIPVDEMIYDENDLNQYIQYARAAHNIPYYEPIQGGKLKVFVKRVMRKLMAFQMQPLRDRQNHFNYNSIQCIRQIAVHMAELEDALIQKEEIIEELQTRIEVLENK
;
A
#
# COMPACT_ATOMS: atom_id res chain seq x y z
N MET A 1 -14.13 -59.76 14.19
CA MET A 1 -12.70 -59.88 14.58
C MET A 1 -12.18 -58.46 14.76
N SER A 2 -11.41 -58.23 15.81
CA SER A 2 -11.07 -56.90 16.37
C SER A 2 -10.33 -55.98 15.39
N ASP A 3 -10.86 -54.78 15.17
CA ASP A 3 -10.13 -53.66 14.56
C ASP A 3 -8.96 -53.28 15.47
N LYS A 4 -7.73 -53.47 14.97
CA LYS A 4 -6.52 -52.96 15.61
C LYS A 4 -6.31 -51.54 15.13
N ILE A 5 -6.76 -50.55 15.90
CA ILE A 5 -6.33 -49.17 15.74
C ILE A 5 -4.84 -49.15 16.07
N GLN A 6 -4.00 -49.05 15.04
CA GLN A 6 -2.58 -48.80 15.23
C GLN A 6 -2.44 -47.38 15.79
N THR A 7 -1.97 -47.28 17.03
CA THR A 7 -1.56 -46.02 17.63
C THR A 7 -0.36 -45.49 16.86
N VAL A 8 -0.61 -44.53 15.97
CA VAL A 8 0.44 -43.83 15.22
C VAL A 8 1.16 -42.90 16.18
N ASP A 9 2.41 -43.21 16.47
CA ASP A 9 3.29 -42.37 17.30
C ASP A 9 3.83 -41.23 16.42
N VAL A 10 3.10 -40.11 16.44
CA VAL A 10 3.37 -38.94 15.60
C VAL A 10 4.73 -38.32 15.92
N GLU A 11 5.17 -38.38 17.19
CA GLU A 11 6.44 -37.81 17.61
C GLU A 11 7.62 -38.55 16.99
N LYS A 12 7.58 -39.90 17.01
CA LYS A 12 8.59 -40.71 16.33
C LYS A 12 8.65 -40.48 14.83
N ILE A 13 7.50 -40.34 14.18
CA ILE A 13 7.45 -40.07 12.75
C ILE A 13 8.10 -38.72 12.43
N MET A 14 7.83 -37.70 13.24
CA MET A 14 8.41 -36.37 13.06
C MET A 14 9.92 -36.36 13.33
N GLU A 15 10.41 -37.10 14.32
CA GLU A 15 11.85 -37.26 14.55
C GLU A 15 12.54 -37.99 13.38
N GLU A 16 11.92 -39.03 12.85
CA GLU A 16 12.45 -39.80 11.72
C GLU A 16 12.47 -39.00 10.41
N ILE A 17 11.47 -38.13 10.19
CA ILE A 17 11.44 -37.18 9.08
C ILE A 17 12.57 -36.17 9.21
N ARG A 18 12.75 -35.54 10.37
CA ARG A 18 13.81 -34.55 10.62
C ARG A 18 15.20 -35.15 10.39
N LYS A 19 15.43 -36.36 10.91
CA LYS A 19 16.69 -37.09 10.72
C LYS A 19 16.95 -37.47 9.26
N ASN A 20 15.91 -37.82 8.49
CA ASN A 20 16.02 -38.09 7.06
C ASN A 20 16.31 -36.83 6.22
N ILE A 21 15.79 -35.67 6.62
CA ILE A 21 16.07 -34.38 5.96
C ILE A 21 17.55 -34.00 6.18
N GLU A 22 18.04 -34.09 7.42
CA GLU A 22 19.45 -33.84 7.76
C GLU A 22 20.41 -34.80 7.03
N ALA A 23 20.09 -36.09 6.99
CA ALA A 23 20.91 -37.10 6.32
C ALA A 23 21.00 -36.93 4.79
N ARG A 24 20.01 -36.28 4.18
CA ARG A 24 19.99 -35.99 2.74
C ARG A 24 20.75 -34.72 2.38
N GLY A 25 21.34 -34.01 3.35
CA GLY A 25 22.10 -32.78 3.12
C GLY A 25 21.25 -31.66 2.51
N VAL A 26 19.92 -31.79 2.57
CA VAL A 26 19.00 -30.72 2.18
C VAL A 26 19.02 -29.77 3.36
N SER A 27 19.98 -28.84 3.37
CA SER A 27 19.79 -27.61 4.13
C SER A 27 18.45 -27.07 3.66
N GLU A 28 17.51 -26.94 4.58
CA GLU A 28 16.29 -26.16 4.39
C GLU A 28 16.72 -24.68 4.29
N GLU A 29 17.51 -24.34 3.27
CA GLU A 29 17.27 -23.09 2.56
C GLU A 29 15.88 -23.31 1.93
N VAL A 30 14.86 -23.13 2.77
CA VAL A 30 13.62 -22.54 2.31
C VAL A 30 14.10 -21.44 1.38
N LEU A 31 13.85 -21.62 0.09
CA LEU A 31 13.95 -20.55 -0.89
C LEU A 31 12.96 -19.51 -0.41
N GLY A 32 13.36 -18.71 0.58
CA GLY A 32 12.80 -17.42 0.85
C GLY A 32 13.02 -16.73 -0.48
N PHE A 33 11.94 -16.59 -1.23
CA PHE A 33 11.84 -15.43 -2.07
C PHE A 33 12.24 -14.31 -1.14
N ASN A 34 13.44 -13.75 -1.32
CA ASN A 34 13.79 -12.52 -0.64
C ASN A 34 12.74 -11.56 -1.15
N GLU A 35 11.63 -11.47 -0.41
CA GLU A 35 10.66 -10.42 -0.50
C GLU A 35 11.54 -9.18 -0.49
N VAL A 36 11.51 -8.46 -1.61
CA VAL A 36 12.13 -7.14 -1.65
C VAL A 36 11.50 -6.44 -0.45
N ASP A 37 12.29 -6.17 0.59
CA ASP A 37 11.77 -5.64 1.85
C ASP A 37 10.94 -4.40 1.52
N SER A 38 9.62 -4.57 1.46
CA SER A 38 8.70 -3.44 1.48
C SER A 38 8.99 -2.75 2.79
N SER A 39 9.10 -1.42 2.79
CA SER A 39 9.39 -0.70 4.02
C SER A 39 8.43 -1.15 5.13
N THR A 40 8.91 -1.20 6.37
CA THR A 40 8.16 -1.76 7.50
C THR A 40 6.74 -1.18 7.62
N GLU A 41 6.55 0.06 7.18
CA GLU A 41 5.24 0.72 7.11
C GLU A 41 4.28 0.07 6.09
N ILE A 42 4.76 -0.35 4.92
CA ILE A 42 3.93 -1.05 3.92
C ILE A 42 3.52 -2.43 4.43
N ARG A 43 4.43 -3.13 5.12
CA ARG A 43 4.19 -4.47 5.66
C ARG A 43 3.22 -4.47 6.83
N ASN A 44 3.29 -3.46 7.68
CA ASN A 44 2.42 -3.33 8.85
C ASN A 44 1.01 -2.83 8.51
N GLY A 45 0.78 -2.42 7.26
CA GLY A 45 -0.48 -1.83 6.82
C GLY A 45 -0.67 -0.41 7.35
N ILE A 46 -1.77 0.22 6.94
CA ILE A 46 -2.16 1.54 7.45
C ILE A 46 -2.71 1.33 8.87
N PRO A 47 -2.12 1.93 9.91
CA PRO A 47 -2.66 1.83 11.26
C PRO A 47 -4.09 2.38 11.30
N VAL A 48 -5.01 1.60 11.89
CA VAL A 48 -6.45 1.90 11.96
C VAL A 48 -6.77 2.78 13.17
N ASP A 49 -5.81 3.58 13.63
CA ASP A 49 -6.08 4.53 14.71
C ASP A 49 -7.06 5.61 14.21
N GLU A 50 -7.75 6.27 15.15
CA GLU A 50 -8.68 7.36 14.88
C GLU A 50 -7.97 8.47 14.11
N MET A 51 -8.05 8.41 12.78
CA MET A 51 -7.39 9.35 11.90
C MET A 51 -8.04 10.72 12.09
N ILE A 52 -7.33 11.62 12.77
CA ILE A 52 -7.72 13.03 12.87
C ILE A 52 -7.35 13.69 11.55
N TYR A 53 -8.28 14.44 10.97
CA TYR A 53 -8.02 15.21 9.77
C TYR A 53 -6.99 16.32 10.06
N ASP A 54 -5.90 16.34 9.30
CA ASP A 54 -4.93 17.43 9.24
C ASP A 54 -4.67 17.77 7.76
N GLU A 55 -4.84 19.05 7.42
CA GLU A 55 -4.64 19.56 6.07
C GLU A 55 -3.16 19.44 5.63
N ASN A 56 -2.21 19.61 6.55
CA ASN A 56 -0.79 19.49 6.25
C ASN A 56 -0.42 18.07 5.85
N ASP A 57 -0.94 17.10 6.60
CA ASP A 57 -0.75 15.68 6.31
C ASP A 57 -1.38 15.31 4.96
N LEU A 58 -2.62 15.76 4.69
CA LEU A 58 -3.27 15.54 3.40
C LEU A 58 -2.44 16.10 2.24
N ASN A 59 -1.96 17.33 2.38
CA ASN A 59 -1.13 17.99 1.37
C ASN A 59 0.20 17.25 1.17
N GLN A 60 0.82 16.76 2.24
CA GLN A 60 2.04 15.97 2.19
C GLN A 60 1.82 14.62 1.49
N TYR A 61 0.76 13.88 1.83
CA TYR A 61 0.44 12.61 1.18
C TYR A 61 0.11 12.78 -0.31
N ILE A 62 -0.62 13.85 -0.68
CA ILE A 62 -0.86 14.17 -2.09
C ILE A 62 0.46 14.45 -2.81
N GLN A 63 1.40 15.18 -2.20
CA GLN A 63 2.71 15.42 -2.78
C GLN A 63 3.51 14.13 -2.98
N TYR A 64 3.54 13.25 -1.98
CA TYR A 64 4.20 11.94 -2.08
C TYR A 64 3.56 11.05 -3.15
N ALA A 65 2.23 10.96 -3.18
CA ALA A 65 1.52 10.19 -4.18
C ALA A 65 1.81 10.74 -5.60
N ARG A 66 1.83 12.06 -5.78
CA ARG A 66 2.21 12.70 -7.04
C ARG A 66 3.64 12.37 -7.47
N ALA A 67 4.60 12.31 -6.55
CA ALA A 67 5.96 11.91 -6.90
C ALA A 67 6.05 10.42 -7.29
N ALA A 68 5.28 9.56 -6.64
CA ALA A 68 5.34 8.10 -6.78
C ALA A 68 4.37 7.50 -7.82
N HIS A 69 3.44 8.28 -8.38
CA HIS A 69 2.35 7.75 -9.22
C HIS A 69 2.80 6.97 -10.46
N ASN A 70 3.96 7.33 -11.01
CA ASN A 70 4.51 6.75 -12.23
C ASN A 70 5.55 5.68 -11.87
N ILE A 71 5.18 4.42 -12.06
CA ILE A 71 6.08 3.29 -11.90
C ILE A 71 6.97 3.20 -13.15
N PRO A 72 8.30 3.33 -13.09
CA PRO A 72 9.16 3.22 -14.26
C PRO A 72 9.27 1.76 -14.74
N TYR A 73 9.20 1.53 -16.05
CA TYR A 73 9.36 0.16 -16.60
C TYR A 73 10.83 -0.30 -16.62
N TYR A 74 11.75 0.63 -16.91
CA TYR A 74 13.18 0.33 -17.03
C TYR A 74 13.94 0.79 -15.81
N GLU A 75 13.81 0.05 -14.72
CA GLU A 75 14.73 0.22 -13.59
C GLU A 75 16.07 -0.47 -13.86
N PRO A 76 17.20 0.14 -13.44
CA PRO A 76 18.50 -0.50 -13.50
C PRO A 76 18.50 -1.83 -12.74
N ILE A 77 18.80 -2.91 -13.45
CA ILE A 77 18.92 -4.23 -12.83
C ILE A 77 20.26 -4.28 -12.10
N GLN A 78 20.21 -4.34 -10.77
CA GLN A 78 21.41 -4.46 -9.93
C GLN A 78 21.89 -5.92 -9.86
N GLY A 79 23.21 -6.10 -9.72
CA GLY A 79 23.86 -7.39 -9.48
C GLY A 79 24.98 -7.74 -10.46
N GLY A 80 25.49 -8.97 -10.34
CA GLY A 80 26.59 -9.47 -11.19
C GLY A 80 26.21 -9.61 -12.68
N LYS A 81 27.21 -9.54 -13.57
CA LYS A 81 27.05 -9.49 -15.04
C LYS A 81 26.13 -10.58 -15.61
N LEU A 82 26.29 -11.83 -15.14
CA LEU A 82 25.47 -12.96 -15.60
C LEU A 82 24.00 -12.82 -15.14
N LYS A 83 23.77 -12.48 -13.87
CA LYS A 83 22.41 -12.28 -13.33
C LYS A 83 21.69 -11.14 -14.05
N VAL A 84 22.40 -10.03 -14.32
CA VAL A 84 21.87 -8.89 -15.07
C VAL A 84 21.51 -9.29 -16.50
N PHE A 85 22.35 -10.07 -17.18
CA PHE A 85 22.06 -10.57 -18.52
C PHE A 85 20.78 -11.42 -18.56
N VAL A 86 20.67 -12.42 -17.68
CA VAL A 86 19.48 -13.28 -17.59
C VAL A 86 18.22 -12.47 -17.31
N LYS A 87 18.27 -11.56 -16.32
CA LYS A 87 17.13 -10.70 -15.97
C LYS A 87 16.73 -9.76 -17.11
N ARG A 88 17.66 -9.27 -17.94
CA ARG A 88 17.33 -8.49 -19.14
C ARG A 88 16.59 -9.30 -20.19
N VAL A 89 16.99 -10.56 -20.40
CA VAL A 89 16.30 -11.47 -21.34
C VAL A 89 14.87 -11.72 -20.85
N MET A 90 14.70 -12.07 -19.57
CA MET A 90 13.38 -12.27 -18.96
C MET A 90 12.49 -11.02 -19.07
N ARG A 91 13.04 -9.82 -18.81
CA ARG A 91 12.32 -8.55 -18.99
C ARG A 91 11.83 -8.37 -20.43
N LYS A 92 12.61 -8.74 -21.43
CA LYS A 92 12.18 -8.67 -22.84
C LYS A 92 11.08 -9.67 -23.14
N LEU A 93 11.20 -10.91 -22.65
CA LEU A 93 10.19 -11.96 -22.86
C LEU A 93 8.85 -11.61 -22.22
N MET A 94 8.84 -10.94 -21.06
CA MET A 94 7.61 -10.54 -20.36
C MET A 94 7.09 -9.16 -20.80
N ALA A 95 7.80 -8.44 -21.68
CA ALA A 95 7.50 -7.04 -21.99
C ALA A 95 6.11 -6.82 -22.57
N PHE A 96 5.64 -7.76 -23.41
CA PHE A 96 4.33 -7.67 -24.06
C PHE A 96 3.16 -7.62 -23.07
N GLN A 97 3.32 -8.19 -21.87
CA GLN A 97 2.29 -8.20 -20.83
C GLN A 97 2.57 -7.15 -19.75
N MET A 98 3.83 -7.02 -19.35
CA MET A 98 4.22 -6.11 -18.26
C MET A 98 4.11 -4.64 -18.64
N GLN A 99 4.40 -4.26 -19.89
CA GLN A 99 4.28 -2.87 -20.33
C GLN A 99 2.82 -2.40 -20.32
N PRO A 100 1.85 -3.09 -20.97
CA PRO A 100 0.45 -2.67 -20.91
C PRO A 100 -0.14 -2.69 -19.49
N LEU A 101 0.26 -3.64 -18.65
CA LEU A 101 -0.18 -3.69 -17.26
C LEU A 101 0.31 -2.46 -16.47
N ARG A 102 1.61 -2.14 -16.61
CA ARG A 102 2.22 -0.97 -15.98
C ARG A 102 1.59 0.34 -16.47
N ASP A 103 1.31 0.46 -17.76
CA ASP A 103 0.66 1.66 -18.31
C ASP A 103 -0.77 1.83 -17.77
N ARG A 104 -1.54 0.73 -17.68
CA ARG A 104 -2.87 0.74 -17.03
C ARG A 104 -2.79 1.12 -15.56
N GLN A 105 -1.81 0.59 -14.82
CA GLN A 105 -1.61 0.94 -13.41
C GLN A 105 -1.25 2.41 -13.24
N ASN A 106 -0.33 2.94 -14.05
CA ASN A 106 0.04 4.35 -14.00
C ASN A 106 -1.14 5.27 -14.35
N HIS A 107 -1.97 4.88 -15.31
CA HIS A 107 -3.19 5.61 -15.65
C HIS A 107 -4.18 5.61 -14.47
N PHE A 108 -4.37 4.47 -13.81
CA PHE A 108 -5.20 4.37 -12.62
C PHE A 108 -4.65 5.23 -11.46
N ASN A 109 -3.35 5.15 -11.19
CA ASN A 109 -2.68 5.94 -10.15
C ASN A 109 -2.84 7.44 -10.42
N TYR A 110 -2.62 7.87 -11.66
CA TYR A 110 -2.81 9.26 -12.09
C TYR A 110 -4.22 9.75 -11.79
N ASN A 111 -5.24 9.02 -12.26
CA ASN A 111 -6.64 9.41 -12.07
C ASN A 111 -7.05 9.40 -10.59
N SER A 112 -6.54 8.45 -9.80
CA SER A 112 -6.81 8.38 -8.36
C SER A 112 -6.27 9.60 -7.63
N ILE A 113 -5.05 10.04 -7.96
CA ILE A 113 -4.45 11.23 -7.38
C ILE A 113 -5.18 12.51 -7.82
N GLN A 114 -5.59 12.59 -9.08
CA GLN A 114 -6.40 13.72 -9.54
C GLN A 114 -7.74 13.78 -8.80
N CYS A 115 -8.40 12.64 -8.59
CA CYS A 115 -9.63 12.56 -7.83
C CYS A 115 -9.45 13.05 -6.39
N ILE A 116 -8.45 12.52 -5.68
CA ILE A 116 -8.14 12.93 -4.30
C ILE A 116 -7.82 14.43 -4.24
N ARG A 117 -7.06 14.96 -5.20
CA ARG A 117 -6.74 16.38 -5.26
C ARG A 117 -8.00 17.24 -5.45
N GLN A 118 -8.91 16.83 -6.34
CA GLN A 118 -10.17 17.57 -6.55
C GLN A 118 -11.04 17.56 -5.29
N ILE A 119 -11.08 16.44 -4.56
CA ILE A 119 -11.78 16.35 -3.28
C ILE A 119 -11.13 17.31 -2.26
N ALA A 120 -9.80 17.32 -2.14
CA ALA A 120 -9.09 18.20 -1.21
C ALA A 120 -9.38 19.68 -1.49
N VAL A 121 -9.33 20.10 -2.76
CA VAL A 121 -9.66 21.48 -3.15
C VAL A 121 -11.12 21.80 -2.83
N HIS A 122 -12.05 20.89 -3.14
CA HIS A 122 -13.46 21.11 -2.87
C HIS A 122 -13.76 21.21 -1.36
N MET A 123 -13.06 20.43 -0.52
CA MET A 123 -13.18 20.53 0.93
C MET A 123 -12.72 21.91 1.44
N ALA A 124 -11.61 22.43 0.93
CA ALA A 124 -11.15 23.77 1.28
C ALA A 124 -12.16 24.86 0.86
N GLU A 125 -12.74 24.75 -0.34
CA GLU A 125 -13.80 25.67 -0.80
C GLU A 125 -15.05 25.62 0.10
N LEU A 126 -15.42 24.43 0.60
CA LEU A 126 -16.53 24.27 1.53
C LEU A 126 -16.23 24.89 2.90
N GLU A 127 -15.00 24.79 3.38
CA GLU A 127 -14.55 25.40 4.63
C GLU A 127 -14.59 26.94 4.54
N ASP A 128 -14.07 27.52 3.45
CA ASP A 128 -14.17 28.96 3.19
C ASP A 128 -15.63 29.44 3.13
N ALA A 129 -16.51 28.65 2.51
CA ALA A 129 -17.93 28.96 2.42
C ALA A 129 -18.64 28.84 3.78
N LEU A 130 -18.21 27.94 4.67
CA LEU A 130 -18.73 27.82 6.02
C LEU A 130 -18.36 29.05 6.85
N ILE A 131 -17.09 29.49 6.81
CA ILE A 131 -16.62 30.69 7.51
C ILE A 131 -17.44 31.91 7.10
N GLN A 132 -17.61 32.13 5.79
CA GLN A 132 -18.42 33.25 5.29
C GLN A 132 -19.87 33.19 5.76
N LYS A 133 -20.45 31.99 5.86
CA LYS A 133 -21.82 31.82 6.37
C LYS A 133 -21.92 32.10 7.85
N GLU A 134 -20.92 31.70 8.64
CA GLU A 134 -20.86 32.00 10.08
C GLU A 134 -20.79 33.51 10.31
N GLU A 135 -19.96 34.24 9.57
CA GLU A 135 -19.89 35.71 9.62
C GLU A 135 -21.25 36.38 9.33
N ILE A 136 -21.93 35.91 8.28
CA ILE A 136 -23.27 36.43 7.94
C ILE A 136 -24.29 36.12 9.04
N ILE A 137 -24.23 34.93 9.65
CA ILE A 137 -25.12 34.54 10.74
C ILE A 137 -24.90 35.46 11.95
N GLU A 138 -23.64 35.73 12.32
CA GLU A 138 -23.31 36.64 13.42
C GLU A 138 -23.80 38.08 13.17
N GLU A 139 -23.63 38.59 11.95
CA GLU A 139 -24.14 39.91 11.56
C GLU A 139 -25.67 39.98 11.67
N LEU A 140 -26.36 38.95 11.17
CA LEU A 140 -27.81 38.87 11.22
C LEU A 140 -28.33 38.74 12.66
N GLN A 141 -27.68 37.95 13.50
CA GLN A 141 -28.01 37.82 14.92
C GLN A 141 -27.87 39.16 15.64
N THR A 142 -26.75 39.86 15.43
CA THR A 142 -26.51 41.20 16.01
C THR A 142 -27.61 42.17 15.59
N ARG A 143 -28.00 42.16 14.31
CA ARG A 143 -29.06 43.02 13.78
C ARG A 143 -30.42 42.71 14.38
N ILE A 144 -30.75 41.43 14.58
CA ILE A 144 -31.99 41.00 15.23
C ILE A 144 -32.03 41.50 16.68
N GLU A 145 -30.96 41.32 17.45
CA GLU A 145 -30.91 41.81 18.84
C GLU A 145 -31.13 43.33 18.94
N VAL A 146 -30.56 44.10 18.01
CA VAL A 146 -30.77 45.57 17.96
C VAL A 146 -32.22 45.93 17.64
N LEU A 147 -32.90 45.11 16.83
CA LEU A 147 -34.31 45.33 16.48
C LEU A 147 -35.26 44.86 17.59
N GLU A 148 -34.93 43.78 18.30
CA GLU A 148 -35.73 43.25 19.41
C GLU A 148 -35.63 44.10 20.69
N ASN A 149 -34.51 44.81 20.87
CA ASN A 149 -34.29 45.72 22.00
C ASN A 149 -34.83 47.15 21.77
N LYS A 150 -35.61 47.38 20.71
CA LYS A 150 -36.31 48.65 20.41
C LYS A 150 -37.81 48.52 20.61
#